data_AF-X1TBZ7-F1
#
_entry.id   AF-X1TBZ7-F1
#
_cell.length_a   1.000
_cell.length_b   1.000
_cell.length_c   1.000
_cell.angle_alpha   90.00
_cell.angle_beta   90.00
_cell.angle_gamma   90.00
#
_symmetry.space_group_name_H-M   'P 1'
#
loop_
_entity.id
_entity.type
_entity.pdbx_description
1 polymer ?
#
loop_
_entity_poly.entity_id
_entity_poly.type
_entity_poly.pdbx_seq_one_letter_code
_entity_poly.pdbx_strand_id
1 'polypeptide(L)'
;VSFSVTREEADSYTVTVDGLSDSFTVVVVPPEPAAFSVSYLSVSPRLEVEPGEAVTITVLVANIGGESGSYTVVLKIDKVKEAEETVTIAAGESQGISLSSKAL
;
A
#
# COMPACT_ATOMS: atom_id res chain seq x y z
N VAL A 1 -30.80 -12.51 32.13
CA VAL A 1 -29.85 -13.54 31.64
C VAL A 1 -29.31 -13.04 30.30
N SER A 2 -28.07 -13.36 29.92
CA SER A 2 -27.48 -12.92 28.65
C SER A 2 -26.81 -14.09 27.94
N PHE A 3 -26.91 -14.10 26.62
CA PHE A 3 -26.27 -15.07 25.73
C PHE A 3 -25.41 -14.32 24.72
N SER A 4 -24.30 -14.93 24.32
CA SER A 4 -23.44 -14.41 23.25
C SER A 4 -23.37 -15.43 22.12
N VAL A 5 -23.48 -14.97 20.88
CA VAL A 5 -23.34 -15.79 19.68
C VAL A 5 -22.45 -15.07 18.68
N THR A 6 -21.56 -15.81 18.03
CA THR A 6 -20.69 -15.32 16.95
C THR A 6 -21.05 -16.07 15.67
N ARG A 7 -21.14 -15.35 14.55
CA ARG A 7 -21.37 -15.88 13.21
C ARG A 7 -20.28 -15.35 12.29
N GLU A 8 -19.66 -16.24 11.52
CA GLU A 8 -18.55 -15.90 10.62
C GLU A 8 -19.00 -15.75 9.16
N GLU A 9 -20.14 -16.36 8.81
CA GLU A 9 -20.70 -16.28 7.46
C GLU A 9 -21.55 -15.02 7.30
N ALA A 10 -21.40 -14.35 6.16
CA ALA A 10 -22.25 -13.21 5.83
C ALA A 10 -23.66 -13.68 5.50
N ASP A 11 -24.60 -13.38 6.39
CA ASP A 11 -26.02 -13.66 6.23
C ASP A 11 -26.85 -12.79 7.19
N SER A 12 -28.17 -12.80 6.99
CA SER A 12 -29.14 -12.29 7.95
C SER A 12 -29.59 -13.42 8.88
N TYR A 13 -29.42 -13.21 10.18
CA TYR A 13 -29.79 -14.20 11.20
C TYR A 13 -30.94 -13.67 12.04
N THR A 14 -32.01 -14.48 12.14
CA THR A 14 -33.09 -14.24 13.09
C THR A 14 -32.78 -14.93 14.42
N VAL A 15 -32.96 -14.18 15.52
CA VAL A 15 -32.89 -14.67 16.89
C VAL A 15 -34.31 -14.85 17.40
N THR A 16 -34.59 -15.95 18.09
CA THR A 16 -35.92 -16.20 18.67
C THR A 16 -35.78 -16.66 20.12
N VAL A 17 -36.54 -16.04 21.03
CA VAL A 17 -36.62 -16.41 22.45
C VAL A 17 -38.07 -16.30 22.88
N ASP A 18 -38.69 -17.41 23.30
CA ASP A 18 -40.06 -17.47 23.83
C ASP A 18 -41.10 -16.70 23.00
N GLY A 19 -41.03 -16.80 21.67
CA GLY A 19 -41.95 -16.16 20.73
C GLY A 19 -41.63 -14.71 20.38
N LEU A 20 -40.60 -14.12 21.00
CA LEU A 20 -40.01 -12.85 20.56
C LEU A 20 -38.94 -13.12 19.50
N SER A 21 -38.89 -12.27 18.48
CA SER A 21 -37.87 -12.35 17.43
C SER A 21 -37.24 -10.99 17.13
N ASP A 22 -35.94 -11.00 16.85
CA ASP A 22 -35.20 -9.88 16.29
C ASP A 22 -34.13 -10.41 15.32
N SER A 23 -33.41 -9.55 14.61
CA SER A 23 -32.40 -9.98 13.64
C SER A 23 -31.13 -9.14 13.67
N PHE A 24 -30.03 -9.75 13.22
CA PHE A 24 -28.79 -9.04 12.91
C PHE A 24 -28.25 -9.55 11.58
N THR A 25 -27.41 -8.74 10.92
CA THR A 25 -26.77 -9.12 9.66
C THR A 25 -25.27 -9.15 9.86
N VAL A 26 -24.64 -10.22 9.40
CA VAL A 26 -23.18 -10.31 9.25
C VAL A 26 -22.85 -9.95 7.82
N VAL A 27 -21.89 -9.05 7.62
CA VAL A 27 -21.43 -8.63 6.30
C VAL A 27 -19.94 -8.93 6.15
N VAL A 28 -19.53 -9.41 4.98
CA VAL A 28 -18.13 -9.45 4.57
C VAL A 28 -17.82 -8.11 3.91
N VAL A 29 -16.95 -7.32 4.53
CA VAL A 29 -16.42 -6.11 3.90
C VAL A 29 -15.21 -6.53 3.09
N PRO A 30 -15.22 -6.36 1.75
CA PRO A 30 -14.03 -6.64 0.95
C PRO A 30 -12.89 -5.72 1.37
N PRO A 31 -11.62 -6.18 1.28
CA PRO A 31 -10.48 -5.31 1.52
C PRO A 31 -10.50 -4.13 0.54
N GLU A 32 -10.03 -2.96 1.00
CA GLU A 32 -9.87 -1.82 0.11
C GLU A 32 -8.84 -2.14 -0.99
N PRO A 33 -9.05 -1.72 -2.25
CA PRO A 33 -8.06 -1.92 -3.30
C PRO A 33 -6.69 -1.35 -2.92
N ALA A 34 -5.63 -1.88 -3.52
CA ALA A 34 -4.28 -1.34 -3.33
C ALA A 34 -4.23 0.16 -3.70
N ALA A 35 -3.65 0.95 -2.81
CA ALA A 35 -3.48 2.39 -2.97
C ALA A 35 -2.09 2.77 -2.48
N PHE A 36 -1.36 3.60 -3.23
CA PHE A 36 0.06 3.85 -2.96
C PHE A 36 0.33 5.30 -2.56
N SER A 37 1.21 5.46 -1.58
CA SER A 37 1.79 6.74 -1.18
C SER A 37 3.30 6.68 -1.33
N VAL A 38 3.90 7.72 -1.92
CA VAL A 38 5.35 7.85 -2.08
C VAL A 38 5.85 8.98 -1.20
N SER A 39 6.91 8.72 -0.45
CA SER A 39 7.48 9.65 0.52
C SER A 39 9.00 9.49 0.63
N TYR A 40 9.63 10.23 1.55
CA TYR A 40 11.05 10.11 1.90
C TYR A 40 12.02 10.20 0.71
N LEU A 41 11.75 11.11 -0.23
CA LEU A 41 12.68 11.37 -1.34
C LEU A 41 14.01 11.88 -0.78
N SER A 42 15.10 11.14 -1.05
CA SER A 42 16.45 11.52 -0.69
C SER A 42 17.39 11.31 -1.87
N VAL A 43 18.32 12.23 -2.04
CA VAL A 43 19.36 12.19 -3.07
C VAL A 43 20.73 12.11 -2.38
N SER A 44 21.60 11.24 -2.88
CA SER A 44 22.96 11.06 -2.37
C SER A 44 23.95 10.84 -3.52
N PRO A 45 25.10 11.54 -3.57
CA PRO A 45 25.49 12.61 -2.64
C PRO A 45 24.62 13.88 -2.81
N ARG A 46 24.62 14.75 -1.79
CA ARG A 46 23.89 16.04 -1.79
C ARG A 46 24.72 17.22 -2.31
N LEU A 47 25.97 16.95 -2.69
CA LEU A 47 26.95 17.94 -3.15
C LEU A 47 27.09 17.88 -4.68
N GLU A 48 27.96 18.72 -5.21
CA GLU A 48 28.38 18.64 -6.61
C GLU A 48 28.98 17.26 -6.90
N VAL A 49 28.57 16.69 -8.03
CA VAL A 49 29.06 15.42 -8.56
C VAL A 49 29.77 15.70 -9.87
N GLU A 50 30.89 15.02 -10.11
CA GLU A 50 31.60 15.13 -11.37
C GLU A 50 30.88 14.35 -12.48
N PRO A 51 31.02 14.74 -13.76
CA PRO A 51 30.46 13.98 -14.87
C PRO A 51 30.89 12.52 -14.85
N GLY A 52 29.92 11.62 -14.97
CA GLY A 52 30.14 10.17 -14.91
C GLY A 52 30.06 9.55 -13.51
N GLU A 53 29.98 10.36 -12.44
CA GLU A 53 29.68 9.85 -11.09
C GLU A 53 28.22 9.44 -10.94
N ALA A 54 27.97 8.49 -10.04
CA ALA A 54 26.63 7.98 -9.78
C ALA A 54 25.93 8.80 -8.68
N VAL A 55 24.68 9.16 -8.93
CA VAL A 55 23.76 9.72 -7.94
C VAL A 55 22.71 8.67 -7.62
N THR A 56 22.48 8.44 -6.33
CA THR A 56 21.46 7.53 -5.82
C THR A 56 20.26 8.32 -5.31
N ILE A 57 19.08 7.93 -5.77
CA ILE A 57 17.79 8.48 -5.38
C ILE A 57 17.05 7.38 -4.63
N THR A 58 16.67 7.65 -3.39
CA THR A 58 15.88 6.75 -2.55
C THR A 58 14.50 7.34 -2.30
N VAL A 59 13.47 6.49 -2.37
CA VAL A 59 12.09 6.81 -2.00
C VAL A 59 11.51 5.69 -1.14
N LEU A 60 10.50 6.00 -0.33
CA LEU A 60 9.68 5.02 0.37
C LEU A 60 8.32 4.93 -0.31
N VAL A 61 7.95 3.75 -0.78
CA VAL A 61 6.63 3.45 -1.34
C VAL A 61 5.84 2.64 -0.31
N ALA A 62 4.66 3.12 0.10
CA ALA A 62 3.78 2.44 1.03
C ALA A 62 2.47 2.07 0.34
N ASN A 63 2.01 0.84 0.53
CA ASN A 63 0.66 0.42 0.16
C ASN A 63 -0.27 0.69 1.33
N ILE A 64 -1.08 1.73 1.22
CA ILE A 64 -2.07 2.16 2.22
C ILE A 64 -3.45 1.53 2.00
N GLY A 65 -3.58 0.64 1.00
CA GLY A 65 -4.80 -0.13 0.74
C GLY A 65 -4.85 -1.45 1.51
N GLY A 66 -5.98 -2.15 1.36
CA GLY A 66 -6.26 -3.45 2.00
C GLY A 66 -5.85 -4.67 1.19
N GLU A 67 -5.46 -4.50 -0.08
CA GLU A 67 -5.00 -5.56 -0.97
C GLU A 67 -3.53 -5.38 -1.37
N SER A 68 -2.84 -6.48 -1.67
CA SER A 68 -1.53 -6.43 -2.32
C SER A 68 -1.65 -5.85 -3.72
N GLY A 69 -0.67 -5.06 -4.15
CA GLY A 69 -0.64 -4.49 -5.49
C GLY A 69 0.75 -4.15 -5.96
N SER A 70 0.86 -3.80 -7.24
CA SER A 70 2.12 -3.36 -7.84
C SER A 70 2.13 -1.86 -8.11
N TYR A 71 3.28 -1.23 -7.89
CA TYR A 71 3.52 0.19 -8.17
C TYR A 71 4.81 0.35 -8.98
N THR A 72 4.77 1.15 -10.04
CA THR A 72 5.94 1.48 -10.85
C THR A 72 6.49 2.85 -10.45
N VAL A 73 7.66 2.87 -9.82
CA VAL A 73 8.42 4.10 -9.57
C VAL A 73 9.14 4.49 -10.85
N VAL A 74 8.97 5.75 -11.26
CA VAL A 74 9.66 6.32 -12.44
C VAL A 74 10.54 7.47 -11.99
N LEU A 75 11.85 7.33 -12.16
CA LEU A 75 12.82 8.40 -11.94
C LEU A 75 12.87 9.29 -13.18
N LYS A 76 12.68 10.60 -12.96
CA LYS A 76 12.85 11.62 -14.00
C LYS A 76 13.82 12.70 -13.56
N ILE A 77 14.73 13.07 -14.45
CA ILE A 77 15.60 14.24 -14.31
C ILE A 77 15.22 15.21 -15.43
N ASP A 78 14.91 16.46 -15.07
CA ASP A 78 14.46 17.49 -16.03
C ASP A 78 13.35 17.02 -16.99
N LYS A 79 12.40 16.25 -16.43
CA LYS A 79 11.25 15.63 -17.13
C LYS A 79 11.60 14.48 -18.09
N VAL A 80 12.87 14.13 -18.25
CA VAL A 80 13.33 12.96 -19.01
C VAL A 80 13.32 11.72 -18.12
N LYS A 81 12.85 10.58 -18.64
CA LYS A 81 12.84 9.31 -17.91
C LYS A 81 14.24 8.71 -17.90
N GLU A 82 14.80 8.52 -16.71
CA GLU A 82 16.14 7.94 -16.53
C GLU A 82 16.08 6.45 -16.18
N ALA A 83 15.14 6.07 -15.29
CA ALA A 83 14.97 4.70 -14.82
C ALA A 83 13.53 4.45 -14.37
N GLU A 84 13.13 3.19 -14.29
CA GLU A 84 11.89 2.78 -13.65
C GLU A 84 12.05 1.42 -12.99
N GLU A 85 11.32 1.20 -11.90
CA GLU A 85 11.29 -0.06 -11.16
C GLU A 85 9.86 -0.35 -10.73
N THR A 86 9.42 -1.60 -10.93
CA THR A 86 8.11 -2.06 -10.48
C THR A 86 8.27 -2.95 -9.27
N VAL A 87 7.52 -2.63 -8.22
CA VAL A 87 7.53 -3.37 -6.95
C VAL A 87 6.12 -3.86 -6.65
N THR A 88 6.01 -5.02 -5.98
CA THR A 88 4.74 -5.51 -5.43
C THR A 88 4.79 -5.46 -3.92
N ILE A 89 3.84 -4.76 -3.31
CA ILE A 89 3.83 -4.49 -1.87
C ILE A 89 2.50 -4.98 -1.30
N ALA A 90 2.58 -5.79 -0.24
CA ALA A 90 1.41 -6.28 0.49
C ALA A 90 0.63 -5.13 1.14
N ALA A 91 -0.62 -5.38 1.51
CA ALA A 91 -1.47 -4.42 2.20
C ALA A 91 -0.83 -3.91 3.50
N GLY A 92 -0.81 -2.59 3.70
CA GLY A 92 -0.23 -1.95 4.89
C GLY A 92 1.30 -1.92 4.95
N GLU A 93 2.01 -2.57 4.02
CA GLU A 93 3.46 -2.64 4.01
C GLU A 93 4.11 -1.47 3.26
N SER A 94 5.41 -1.28 3.47
CA SER A 94 6.20 -0.28 2.75
C SER A 94 7.57 -0.82 2.33
N GLN A 95 8.09 -0.28 1.23
CA GLN A 95 9.39 -0.67 0.68
C GLN A 95 10.20 0.55 0.27
N GLY A 96 11.46 0.58 0.73
CA GLY A 96 12.45 1.55 0.28
C GLY A 96 13.02 1.14 -1.07
N ILE A 97 12.96 2.03 -2.04
CA ILE A 97 13.42 1.79 -3.41
C ILE A 97 14.55 2.76 -3.70
N SER A 98 15.67 2.24 -4.23
CA SER A 98 16.84 3.02 -4.59
C SER A 98 17.16 2.86 -6.07
N LEU A 99 17.14 3.98 -6.78
CA LEU A 99 17.46 4.08 -8.20
C LEU A 99 18.76 4.88 -8.35
N SER A 100 19.61 4.54 -9.31
CA SER A 100 20.84 5.29 -9.59
C SER A 100 20.85 5.82 -11.02
N SER A 101 21.27 7.07 -11.19
CA SER A 101 21.54 7.69 -12.48
C SER A 101 22.98 8.23 -12.51
N LYS A 102 23.61 8.29 -13.68
CA LYS A 102 24.91 8.97 -13.82
C LYS A 102 24.70 10.45 -14.10
N ALA A 103 25.50 11.30 -13.47
CA ALA A 103 25.56 12.71 -13.82
C ALA A 103 26.12 12.87 -15.24
N LEU A 104 25.44 13.65 -16.08
CA LEU A 104 25.82 13.93 -17.47
C LEU A 104 26.90 15.02 -17.55
#